data_AF-A0A8G2FGL4-F1
#
_entry.id   AF-A0A8G2FGL4-F1
#
_cell.length_a   1.000
_cell.length_b   1.000
_cell.length_c   1.000
_cell.angle_alpha   90.00
_cell.angle_beta   90.00
_cell.angle_gamma   90.00
#
_symmetry.space_group_name_H-M   'P 1'
#
loop_
_entity.id
_entity.type
_entity.pdbx_description
1 polymer ?
#
loop_
_entity_poly.entity_id
_entity_poly.type
_entity_poly.pdbx_seq_one_letter_code
_entity_poly.pdbx_strand_id
1 'polypeptide(L)'
;MVSKRMLASVCMAALLIGTQAAAENAGVDSVADNVSSTTATSAVKMGSTEATQIQLIEQAIREVEAEVQHDKKKMHEASGNSPVTLSKEASTLQYEAQQPVQTARNEQSTGGHVVSAVPPLYQGGTEISAEVPNSPLFPKDDLELEKVTPYEPGYIQEYEHGVINWLTGTVTAKGESLFSGLAVSSRQARLKTVRAATIEARKNLLEILSKIPVTENVRVQNILHADEDVMQFVRGDMQNSRITSATFTTDGVATVTVSITLRGMFLEKLLGNHVLFHRVSDNPYSAANAVAESIEKAVLSKSQDEAPEVDAALPTAYTGLLIDARELGISPAITFTVADEEGHILYSPRVVNRDVALKNGMVEYAGTWEEAIASKRTSSNPLVLKAVSVQGKMHSNIVISDEQALLLKQINNAHKFLEEGRVVVVCK
;
A
#
# COMPACT_ATOMS: atom_id res chain seq x y z
N MET A 1 21.64 -9.79 32.08
CA MET A 1 22.18 -10.72 31.06
C MET A 1 21.66 -12.11 31.40
N VAL A 2 20.66 -12.60 30.65
CA VAL A 2 20.15 -13.96 30.85
C VAL A 2 21.22 -14.95 30.36
N SER A 3 21.63 -15.87 31.22
CA SER A 3 22.75 -16.78 30.98
C SER A 3 22.45 -17.73 29.82
N LYS A 4 23.42 -17.93 28.91
CA LYS A 4 23.35 -18.82 27.73
C LYS A 4 22.86 -20.25 28.04
N ARG A 5 22.90 -20.68 29.31
CA ARG A 5 22.38 -21.97 29.76
C ARG A 5 20.84 -22.04 29.78
N MET A 6 20.14 -20.92 29.99
CA MET A 6 18.66 -20.89 29.94
C MET A 6 18.14 -21.03 28.50
N LEU A 7 18.79 -20.40 27.52
CA LEU A 7 18.38 -20.52 26.10
C LEU A 7 18.56 -21.96 25.57
N ALA A 8 19.60 -22.66 26.01
CA ALA A 8 19.87 -24.04 25.58
C ALA A 8 18.84 -25.05 26.14
N SER A 9 18.35 -24.84 27.36
CA SER A 9 17.35 -25.73 27.97
C SER A 9 15.97 -25.58 27.33
N VAL A 10 15.57 -24.35 27.00
CA VAL A 10 14.29 -24.06 26.34
C VAL A 10 14.27 -24.57 24.89
N CYS A 11 15.40 -24.50 24.17
CA CYS A 11 15.49 -25.05 22.81
C CYS A 11 15.46 -26.59 22.77
N MET A 12 16.02 -27.29 23.76
CA MET A 12 15.96 -28.76 23.84
C MET A 12 14.54 -29.26 24.11
N ALA A 13 13.75 -28.54 24.92
CA ALA A 13 12.36 -28.90 25.19
C ALA A 13 11.45 -28.70 23.95
N ALA A 14 11.72 -27.69 23.12
CA ALA A 14 10.95 -27.43 21.89
C ALA A 14 11.24 -28.46 20.78
N LEU A 15 12.47 -28.99 20.70
CA LEU A 15 12.87 -29.98 19.69
C LEU A 15 12.26 -31.37 19.92
N LEU A 16 12.03 -31.76 21.17
CA LEU A 16 11.40 -33.05 21.50
C LEU A 16 9.89 -33.10 21.21
N ILE A 17 9.24 -31.94 21.05
CA ILE A 17 7.80 -31.84 20.76
C ILE A 17 7.54 -31.88 19.24
N GLY A 18 8.53 -31.52 18.41
CA GLY A 18 8.40 -31.45 16.95
C GLY A 18 8.46 -32.78 16.21
N THR A 19 8.94 -33.87 16.83
CA THR A 19 9.20 -35.14 16.11
C THR A 19 8.05 -36.14 16.14
N GLN A 20 6.94 -35.85 16.83
CA GLN A 20 5.82 -36.80 16.97
C GLN A 20 4.58 -36.45 16.11
N ALA A 21 4.63 -35.34 15.35
CA ALA A 21 3.52 -34.89 14.50
C ALA A 21 3.78 -35.06 12.98
N ALA A 22 4.87 -35.72 12.57
CA ALA A 22 5.29 -35.81 11.16
C ALA A 22 5.40 -37.23 10.59
N ALA A 23 4.73 -38.23 11.20
CA ALA A 23 4.80 -39.63 10.74
C ALA A 23 3.44 -40.26 10.36
N GLU A 24 2.37 -39.49 10.18
CA GLU A 24 1.08 -40.00 9.69
C GLU A 24 0.59 -39.18 8.48
N ASN A 25 1.24 -39.38 7.32
CA ASN A 25 0.59 -39.40 5.99
C ASN A 25 1.63 -39.44 4.86
N ALA A 26 2.10 -40.65 4.53
CA ALA A 26 2.58 -41.00 3.19
C ALA A 26 2.78 -42.52 3.11
N GLY A 27 2.09 -43.21 2.20
CA GLY A 27 2.44 -44.60 1.86
C GLY A 27 1.32 -45.44 1.27
N VAL A 28 1.27 -45.50 -0.06
CA VAL A 28 0.50 -46.45 -0.89
C VAL A 28 1.27 -47.78 -1.05
N ASP A 29 0.53 -48.89 -1.11
CA ASP A 29 0.81 -50.26 -1.61
C ASP A 29 2.18 -50.94 -1.41
N SER A 30 2.18 -52.08 -0.71
CA SER A 30 2.66 -53.38 -1.24
C SER A 30 2.49 -54.56 -0.27
N VAL A 31 1.98 -55.65 -0.85
CA VAL A 31 2.02 -57.10 -0.54
C VAL A 31 2.96 -57.58 0.59
N ALA A 32 2.43 -58.30 1.59
CA ALA A 32 2.80 -59.69 1.97
C ALA A 32 2.13 -60.17 3.30
N ASP A 33 1.37 -61.26 3.19
CA ASP A 33 1.22 -62.41 4.09
C ASP A 33 1.35 -62.32 5.64
N ASN A 34 0.19 -62.52 6.28
CA ASN A 34 -0.18 -63.65 7.14
C ASN A 34 0.07 -63.63 8.68
N VAL A 35 -0.99 -64.11 9.37
CA VAL A 35 -1.10 -64.71 10.73
C VAL A 35 -1.59 -63.84 11.92
N SER A 36 -2.89 -64.07 12.21
CA SER A 36 -3.60 -64.28 13.50
C SER A 36 -3.69 -63.23 14.62
N SER A 37 -4.88 -62.62 14.67
CA SER A 37 -5.87 -62.64 15.77
C SER A 37 -5.40 -62.66 17.23
N THR A 38 -5.74 -61.62 18.01
CA THR A 38 -6.80 -61.71 19.04
C THR A 38 -7.24 -60.33 19.54
N THR A 39 -8.55 -60.21 19.72
CA THR A 39 -9.34 -59.11 20.26
C THR A 39 -9.07 -58.79 21.74
N ALA A 40 -8.99 -57.52 22.10
CA ALA A 40 -9.49 -57.01 23.39
C ALA A 40 -9.76 -55.50 23.32
N THR A 41 -11.03 -55.16 23.12
CA THR A 41 -11.60 -53.83 23.29
C THR A 41 -11.46 -53.38 24.75
N SER A 42 -10.85 -52.22 24.99
CA SER A 42 -11.07 -51.43 26.21
C SER A 42 -10.95 -49.96 25.88
N ALA A 43 -12.11 -49.31 25.75
CA ALA A 43 -12.26 -47.88 25.68
C ALA A 43 -11.86 -47.27 27.04
N VAL A 44 -10.73 -46.55 27.07
CA VAL A 44 -10.31 -45.74 28.23
C VAL A 44 -10.12 -44.29 27.77
N LYS A 45 -11.16 -43.49 28.03
CA LYS A 45 -11.12 -42.10 28.50
C LYS A 45 -10.00 -41.20 27.92
N MET A 46 -10.19 -40.71 26.69
CA MET A 46 -9.54 -39.47 26.23
C MET A 46 -10.18 -38.28 26.97
N GLY A 47 -9.52 -37.82 28.02
CA GLY A 47 -9.99 -36.68 28.81
C GLY A 47 -9.10 -36.26 29.98
N SER A 48 -7.94 -36.91 30.19
CA SER A 48 -7.04 -36.57 31.30
C SER A 48 -5.66 -36.03 30.90
N THR A 49 -5.31 -35.99 29.61
CA THR A 49 -3.96 -35.62 29.14
C THR A 49 -3.79 -34.13 28.84
N GLU A 50 -4.81 -33.45 28.29
CA GLU A 50 -4.74 -31.99 28.07
C GLU A 50 -4.84 -31.20 29.39
N ALA A 51 -5.70 -31.66 30.31
CA ALA A 51 -5.84 -31.02 31.62
C ALA A 51 -4.55 -31.13 32.47
N THR A 52 -3.79 -32.22 32.33
CA THR A 52 -2.48 -32.36 32.99
C THR A 52 -1.39 -31.55 32.30
N GLN A 53 -1.40 -31.40 30.97
CA GLN A 53 -0.46 -30.52 30.26
C GLN A 53 -0.67 -29.04 30.60
N ILE A 54 -1.93 -28.59 30.69
CA ILE A 54 -2.23 -27.21 31.09
C ILE A 54 -1.80 -26.96 32.54
N GLN A 55 -2.02 -27.90 33.45
CA GLN A 55 -1.53 -27.79 34.84
C GLN A 55 0.00 -27.75 34.93
N LEU A 56 0.70 -28.53 34.11
CA LEU A 56 2.17 -28.50 34.03
C LEU A 56 2.70 -27.15 33.52
N ILE A 57 2.03 -26.55 32.54
CA ILE A 57 2.39 -25.23 32.00
C ILE A 57 2.11 -24.13 33.04
N GLU A 58 0.96 -24.16 33.72
CA GLU A 58 0.62 -23.21 34.79
C GLU A 58 1.55 -23.31 36.00
N GLN A 59 2.09 -24.50 36.27
CA GLN A 59 3.07 -24.70 37.34
C GLN A 59 4.45 -24.15 36.93
N ALA A 60 4.87 -24.38 35.68
CA ALA A 60 6.13 -23.84 35.16
C ALA A 60 6.12 -22.29 35.10
N ILE A 61 5.00 -21.68 34.72
CA ILE A 61 4.86 -20.21 34.71
C ILE A 61 4.99 -19.64 36.13
N ARG A 62 4.34 -20.27 37.12
CA ARG A 62 4.43 -19.83 38.53
C ARG A 62 5.84 -19.94 39.09
N GLU A 63 6.61 -20.94 38.68
CA GLU A 63 7.99 -21.14 39.12
C GLU A 63 8.91 -20.04 38.56
N VAL A 64 8.74 -19.69 37.28
CA VAL A 64 9.47 -18.58 36.65
C VAL A 64 9.10 -17.23 37.26
N GLU A 65 7.81 -17.00 37.56
CA GLU A 65 7.38 -15.77 38.23
C GLU A 65 7.95 -15.66 39.65
N ALA A 66 8.07 -16.77 40.39
CA ALA A 66 8.68 -16.80 41.70
C ALA A 66 10.19 -16.49 41.65
N GLU A 67 10.91 -17.00 40.65
CA GLU A 67 12.33 -16.67 40.44
C GLU A 67 12.53 -15.20 40.05
N VAL A 68 11.66 -14.64 39.21
CA VAL A 68 11.71 -13.21 38.84
C VAL A 68 11.45 -12.33 40.06
N GLN A 69 10.53 -12.70 40.95
CA GLN A 69 10.29 -11.97 42.20
C GLN A 69 11.45 -12.12 43.19
N HIS A 70 12.06 -13.29 43.26
CA HIS A 70 13.25 -13.54 44.08
C HIS A 70 14.44 -12.68 43.60
N ASP A 71 14.66 -12.61 42.29
CA ASP A 71 15.71 -11.76 41.71
C ASP A 71 15.42 -10.26 41.87
N LYS A 72 14.15 -9.86 41.78
CA LYS A 72 13.73 -8.47 42.06
C LYS A 72 13.94 -8.09 43.53
N LYS A 73 13.75 -9.04 44.46
CA LYS A 73 14.04 -8.86 45.88
C LYS A 73 15.55 -8.77 46.15
N LYS A 74 16.37 -9.60 45.49
CA LYS A 74 17.84 -9.49 45.52
C LYS A 74 18.34 -8.15 44.95
N MET A 75 17.68 -7.62 43.92
CA MET A 75 18.01 -6.29 43.37
C MET A 75 17.62 -5.14 44.31
N HIS A 76 16.55 -5.29 45.12
CA HIS A 76 16.19 -4.30 46.13
C HIS A 76 17.07 -4.36 47.39
N GLU A 77 17.53 -5.54 47.80
CA GLU A 77 18.49 -5.69 48.91
C GLU A 77 19.91 -5.22 48.55
N ALA A 78 20.26 -5.17 47.27
CA ALA A 78 21.55 -4.65 46.77
C ALA A 78 21.60 -3.11 46.63
N SER A 79 20.47 -2.40 46.82
CA SER A 79 20.39 -0.94 46.72
C SER A 79 20.01 -0.32 48.08
N GLY A 80 20.88 -0.52 49.09
CA GLY A 80 20.81 0.25 50.32
C GLY A 80 21.33 1.68 50.10
N ASN A 81 20.43 2.63 49.83
CA ASN A 81 20.62 4.04 50.21
C ASN A 81 19.27 4.77 50.31
N SER A 82 19.15 5.56 51.39
CA SER A 82 17.96 6.27 51.88
C SER A 82 17.31 7.27 50.90
N PRO A 83 16.03 7.66 51.12
CA PRO A 83 15.19 8.26 50.09
C PRO A 83 15.41 9.77 49.92
N VAL A 84 15.47 10.23 48.67
CA VAL A 84 15.31 11.64 48.32
C VAL A 84 13.83 11.91 48.07
N THR A 85 13.26 12.74 48.93
CA THR A 85 11.92 13.31 48.80
C THR A 85 11.90 14.26 47.59
N LEU A 86 11.09 13.97 46.57
CA LEU A 86 10.74 14.94 45.54
C LEU A 86 9.21 15.02 45.42
N SER A 87 8.75 16.24 45.64
CA SER A 87 7.39 16.72 45.75
C SER A 87 6.54 16.41 44.50
N LYS A 88 5.30 15.96 44.77
CA LYS A 88 4.18 16.00 43.83
C LYS A 88 3.88 17.46 43.48
N GLU A 89 4.07 17.83 42.21
CA GLU A 89 3.25 18.86 41.58
C GLU A 89 2.39 18.18 40.50
N ALA A 90 1.10 18.07 40.80
CA ALA A 90 0.09 17.67 39.84
C ALA A 90 -0.41 18.95 39.14
N SER A 91 -0.03 19.15 37.87
CA SER A 91 -0.65 20.17 37.04
C SER A 91 -1.99 19.64 36.53
N THR A 92 -3.07 20.05 37.18
CA THR A 92 -4.44 19.89 36.71
C THR A 92 -4.65 20.83 35.52
N LEU A 93 -4.75 20.29 34.30
CA LEU A 93 -5.30 21.03 33.16
C LEU A 93 -6.82 21.14 33.35
N GLN A 94 -7.28 22.31 33.78
CA GLN A 94 -8.70 22.67 33.73
C GLN A 94 -9.09 22.95 32.27
N TYR A 95 -10.10 22.23 31.79
CA TYR A 95 -10.75 22.45 30.51
C TYR A 95 -11.80 23.55 30.69
N GLU A 96 -11.57 24.73 30.10
CA GLU A 96 -12.52 25.84 30.08
C GLU A 96 -13.38 25.74 28.81
N ALA A 97 -14.70 25.71 28.97
CA ALA A 97 -15.66 25.58 27.88
C ALA A 97 -15.73 26.87 27.05
N GLN A 98 -15.44 26.78 25.76
CA GLN A 98 -15.61 27.90 24.82
C GLN A 98 -17.10 28.24 24.65
N GLN A 99 -17.46 29.51 24.90
CA GLN A 99 -18.77 30.08 24.61
C GLN A 99 -18.94 30.33 23.09
N PRO A 100 -20.18 30.25 22.56
CA PRO A 100 -20.44 30.44 21.14
C PRO A 100 -20.23 31.90 20.70
N VAL A 101 -19.52 32.03 19.58
CA VAL A 101 -19.27 33.30 18.87
C VAL A 101 -20.60 33.91 18.43
N GLN A 102 -20.90 35.12 18.92
CA GLN A 102 -21.99 35.94 18.41
C GLN A 102 -21.55 36.67 17.14
N THR A 103 -22.35 36.53 16.08
CA THR A 103 -22.20 37.23 14.82
C THR A 103 -22.55 38.71 15.00
N ALA A 104 -21.54 39.57 15.04
CA ALA A 104 -21.71 41.02 15.07
C ALA A 104 -22.06 41.55 13.67
N ARG A 105 -23.30 42.04 13.57
CA ARG A 105 -23.83 42.88 12.50
C ARG A 105 -23.27 44.30 12.70
N ASN A 106 -22.60 44.85 11.68
CA ASN A 106 -22.30 46.27 11.60
C ASN A 106 -22.91 46.83 10.30
N GLU A 107 -23.96 47.63 10.48
CA GLU A 107 -24.52 48.53 9.48
C GLU A 107 -23.98 49.94 9.71
N GLN A 108 -23.59 50.63 8.64
CA GLN A 108 -23.51 52.09 8.42
C GLN A 108 -22.97 52.26 6.99
N SER A 109 -23.45 53.09 6.06
CA SER A 109 -24.46 54.16 5.93
C SER A 109 -24.53 54.40 4.39
N THR A 110 -25.66 54.59 3.70
CA THR A 110 -26.39 55.87 3.53
C THR A 110 -27.71 55.63 2.76
N GLY A 111 -28.77 56.35 3.13
CA GLY A 111 -30.03 56.49 2.36
C GLY A 111 -29.95 57.63 1.33
N GLY A 112 -30.89 57.77 0.38
CA GLY A 112 -32.18 57.09 0.29
C GLY A 112 -33.02 57.38 -0.97
N HIS A 113 -34.19 56.72 -0.96
CA HIS A 113 -35.51 57.09 -1.48
C HIS A 113 -35.72 57.37 -2.98
N VAL A 114 -36.43 56.43 -3.64
CA VAL A 114 -37.71 56.71 -4.34
C VAL A 114 -38.65 55.50 -4.15
N VAL A 115 -39.89 55.74 -3.70
CA VAL A 115 -40.99 54.77 -3.56
C VAL A 115 -42.11 55.18 -4.52
N SER A 116 -42.69 54.23 -5.27
CA SER A 116 -44.10 54.25 -5.72
C SER A 116 -44.43 52.87 -6.33
N ALA A 117 -45.14 51.99 -5.62
CA ALA A 117 -46.60 51.80 -5.61
C ALA A 117 -47.10 50.85 -6.72
N VAL A 118 -47.63 49.69 -6.33
CA VAL A 118 -48.47 48.79 -7.15
C VAL A 118 -49.71 48.42 -6.33
N PRO A 119 -50.94 48.59 -6.85
CA PRO A 119 -52.14 47.98 -6.28
C PRO A 119 -52.56 46.69 -7.04
N PRO A 120 -53.39 45.82 -6.42
CA PRO A 120 -53.79 44.51 -6.94
C PRO A 120 -55.19 44.54 -7.60
N LEU A 121 -55.56 43.51 -8.40
CA LEU A 121 -56.89 42.86 -8.49
C LEU A 121 -57.09 42.01 -9.76
N TYR A 122 -57.36 40.70 -9.60
CA TYR A 122 -58.37 39.88 -10.31
C TYR A 122 -58.30 38.43 -9.73
N GLN A 123 -59.23 37.92 -8.91
CA GLN A 123 -60.60 37.40 -9.13
C GLN A 123 -60.75 36.19 -10.09
N GLY A 124 -60.55 34.98 -9.55
CA GLY A 124 -61.52 33.86 -9.45
C GLY A 124 -62.25 33.26 -10.67
N GLY A 125 -62.14 31.93 -10.79
CA GLY A 125 -63.01 30.99 -11.54
C GLY A 125 -62.30 30.34 -12.72
N THR A 126 -62.32 29.03 -13.02
CA THR A 126 -63.12 27.87 -12.60
C THR A 126 -62.40 26.59 -13.07
N GLU A 127 -62.49 25.52 -12.27
CA GLU A 127 -62.38 24.09 -12.61
C GLU A 127 -61.50 23.64 -13.78
N ILE A 128 -60.35 23.03 -13.44
CA ILE A 128 -59.79 21.91 -14.21
C ILE A 128 -59.37 20.83 -13.21
N SER A 129 -60.16 19.75 -13.15
CA SER A 129 -59.76 18.50 -12.51
C SER A 129 -58.51 17.98 -13.19
N ALA A 130 -57.37 18.06 -12.52
CA ALA A 130 -56.23 17.22 -12.80
C ALA A 130 -56.16 16.18 -11.68
N GLU A 131 -56.65 14.98 -11.96
CA GLU A 131 -56.38 13.81 -11.11
C GLU A 131 -54.87 13.67 -11.00
N VAL A 132 -54.33 13.88 -9.80
CA VAL A 132 -52.96 13.53 -9.48
C VAL A 132 -52.89 12.01 -9.53
N PRO A 133 -52.08 11.39 -10.42
CA PRO A 133 -51.97 9.94 -10.43
C PRO A 133 -51.44 9.47 -9.06
N ASN A 134 -52.25 8.69 -8.35
CA ASN A 134 -51.90 8.01 -7.09
C ASN A 134 -50.97 6.83 -7.38
N SER A 135 -49.80 7.10 -7.94
CA SER A 135 -48.74 6.12 -8.08
C SER A 135 -47.43 6.75 -7.64
N PRO A 136 -46.72 6.20 -6.64
CA PRO A 136 -45.39 6.67 -6.30
C PRO A 136 -44.49 6.48 -7.53
N LEU A 137 -43.84 7.55 -7.98
CA LEU A 137 -42.96 7.54 -9.17
C LEU A 137 -41.67 6.72 -9.00
N PHE A 138 -41.52 5.99 -7.90
CA PHE A 138 -40.39 5.10 -7.63
C PHE A 138 -40.87 3.89 -6.80
N PRO A 139 -40.59 2.65 -7.23
CA PRO A 139 -40.61 1.50 -6.32
C PRO A 139 -39.68 1.80 -5.14
N LYS A 140 -40.17 1.61 -3.91
CA LYS A 140 -39.42 1.86 -2.67
C LYS A 140 -38.56 0.66 -2.25
N ASP A 141 -38.27 -0.24 -3.17
CA ASP A 141 -37.46 -1.42 -2.93
C ASP A 141 -36.25 -1.33 -3.88
N ASP A 142 -35.05 -1.43 -3.31
CA ASP A 142 -33.74 -1.56 -3.97
C ASP A 142 -32.93 -0.29 -4.29
N LEU A 143 -33.11 0.81 -3.57
CA LEU A 143 -32.08 1.86 -3.49
C LEU A 143 -31.15 1.60 -2.29
N GLU A 144 -30.34 0.54 -2.37
CA GLU A 144 -29.04 0.59 -1.71
C GLU A 144 -28.28 1.71 -2.40
N LEU A 145 -28.22 2.89 -1.75
CA LEU A 145 -27.27 3.93 -2.13
C LEU A 145 -25.89 3.27 -2.12
N GLU A 146 -25.40 2.92 -3.30
CA GLU A 146 -24.04 2.45 -3.51
C GLU A 146 -23.16 3.40 -2.73
N LYS A 147 -22.42 2.88 -1.74
CA LYS A 147 -21.60 3.72 -0.86
C LYS A 147 -20.64 4.48 -1.77
N VAL A 148 -20.91 5.77 -2.01
CA VAL A 148 -20.03 6.64 -2.79
C VAL A 148 -18.74 6.74 -1.99
N THR A 149 -17.78 5.89 -2.33
CA THR A 149 -16.43 5.99 -1.81
C THR A 149 -15.90 7.36 -2.22
N PRO A 150 -15.32 8.13 -1.29
CA PRO A 150 -14.67 9.39 -1.66
C PRO A 150 -13.72 9.13 -2.82
N TYR A 151 -13.79 9.95 -3.88
CA TYR A 151 -12.86 9.85 -5.00
C TYR A 151 -11.43 9.99 -4.49
N GLU A 152 -10.65 8.91 -4.58
CA GLU A 152 -9.22 8.93 -4.33
C GLU A 152 -8.49 9.14 -5.67
N PRO A 153 -7.66 10.19 -5.81
CA PRO A 153 -6.97 10.42 -7.06
C PRO A 153 -5.91 9.34 -7.33
N GLY A 154 -5.71 9.04 -8.61
CA GLY A 154 -4.69 8.13 -9.13
C GLY A 154 -5.18 6.70 -9.34
N TYR A 155 -4.34 5.88 -9.98
CA TYR A 155 -4.68 4.48 -10.23
C TYR A 155 -4.74 3.67 -8.92
N ILE A 156 -5.94 3.18 -8.61
CA ILE A 156 -6.22 2.28 -7.49
C ILE A 156 -6.22 0.84 -8.01
N GLN A 157 -5.38 0.00 -7.40
CA GLN A 157 -5.37 -1.43 -7.66
C GLN A 157 -5.99 -2.18 -6.49
N GLU A 158 -7.03 -2.94 -6.77
CA GLU A 158 -7.76 -3.72 -5.77
C GLU A 158 -7.16 -5.11 -5.55
N TYR A 159 -7.21 -5.55 -4.30
CA TYR A 159 -6.85 -6.89 -3.82
C TYR A 159 -7.96 -7.39 -2.90
N GLU A 160 -8.02 -8.70 -2.66
CA GLU A 160 -9.08 -9.36 -1.86
C GLU A 160 -9.35 -8.67 -0.51
N HIS A 161 -8.29 -8.25 0.19
CA HIS A 161 -8.36 -7.66 1.52
C HIS A 161 -7.73 -6.27 1.61
N GLY A 162 -7.59 -5.55 0.50
CA GLY A 162 -6.92 -4.25 0.52
C GLY A 162 -6.74 -3.63 -0.85
N VAL A 163 -6.06 -2.49 -0.89
CA VAL A 163 -5.84 -1.70 -2.09
C VAL A 163 -4.46 -1.08 -2.10
N ILE A 164 -3.94 -0.79 -3.30
CA ILE A 164 -2.75 0.03 -3.51
C ILE A 164 -3.17 1.27 -4.29
N ASN A 165 -2.93 2.44 -3.71
CA ASN A 165 -2.99 3.70 -4.44
C ASN A 165 -1.59 4.01 -4.98
N TRP A 166 -1.38 3.81 -6.28
CA TRP A 166 -0.06 3.94 -6.90
C TRP A 166 0.43 5.39 -7.02
N LEU A 167 -0.50 6.35 -7.11
CA LEU A 167 -0.17 7.77 -7.11
C LEU A 167 0.41 8.22 -5.77
N THR A 168 -0.23 7.85 -4.66
CA THR A 168 0.25 8.22 -3.31
C THR A 168 1.31 7.25 -2.78
N GLY A 169 1.39 6.05 -3.37
CA GLY A 169 2.20 4.94 -2.85
C GLY A 169 1.67 4.38 -1.54
N THR A 170 0.37 4.55 -1.24
CA THR A 170 -0.23 4.03 0.00
C THR A 170 -0.76 2.63 -0.23
N VAL A 171 -0.41 1.69 0.65
CA VAL A 171 -0.99 0.34 0.69
C VAL A 171 -1.86 0.24 1.91
N THR A 172 -3.10 -0.16 1.70
CA THR A 172 -4.11 -0.29 2.74
C THR A 172 -4.62 -1.73 2.77
N ALA A 173 -4.78 -2.30 3.95
CA ALA A 173 -5.36 -3.63 4.12
C ALA A 173 -6.35 -3.67 5.28
N LYS A 174 -7.33 -4.55 5.16
CA LYS A 174 -8.41 -4.75 6.13
C LYS A 174 -8.30 -6.14 6.76
N GLY A 175 -8.65 -6.24 8.03
CA GLY A 175 -8.78 -7.49 8.77
C GLY A 175 -10.07 -7.48 9.60
N GLU A 176 -10.62 -8.66 9.85
CA GLU A 176 -11.89 -8.86 10.53
C GLU A 176 -11.81 -10.00 11.54
N SER A 177 -12.12 -9.71 12.79
CA SER A 177 -12.16 -10.75 13.82
C SER A 177 -13.51 -10.77 14.50
N LEU A 178 -13.97 -11.97 14.85
CA LEU A 178 -15.21 -12.19 15.57
C LEU A 178 -14.90 -12.64 16.99
N PHE A 179 -15.64 -12.11 17.96
CA PHE A 179 -15.73 -12.68 19.29
C PHE A 179 -17.14 -13.20 19.51
N SER A 180 -17.26 -14.47 19.88
CA SER A 180 -18.53 -15.10 20.22
C SER A 180 -18.57 -15.38 21.74
N GLY A 181 -19.72 -15.12 22.37
CA GLY A 181 -19.95 -15.41 23.79
C GLY A 181 -20.82 -14.38 24.51
N LEU A 182 -21.20 -14.67 25.76
CA LEU A 182 -22.10 -13.82 26.56
C LEU A 182 -21.52 -12.43 26.91
N ALA A 183 -20.21 -12.23 26.71
CA ALA A 183 -19.49 -11.02 27.08
C ALA A 183 -19.03 -10.18 25.87
N VAL A 184 -19.70 -10.29 24.71
CA VAL A 184 -19.38 -9.53 23.47
C VAL A 184 -19.29 -8.01 23.72
N SER A 185 -20.15 -7.46 24.58
CA SER A 185 -20.15 -6.04 24.94
C SER A 185 -19.10 -5.65 25.99
N SER A 186 -18.37 -6.62 26.54
CA SER A 186 -17.35 -6.32 27.54
C SER A 186 -16.18 -5.56 26.91
N ARG A 187 -15.64 -4.59 27.64
CA ARG A 187 -14.43 -3.86 27.22
C ARG A 187 -13.27 -4.80 26.88
N GLN A 188 -13.14 -5.90 27.61
CA GLN A 188 -12.10 -6.90 27.39
C GLN A 188 -12.30 -7.67 26.08
N ALA A 189 -13.53 -8.09 25.77
CA ALA A 189 -13.85 -8.73 24.50
C ALA A 189 -13.49 -7.79 23.34
N ARG A 190 -14.01 -6.55 23.35
CA ARG A 190 -13.72 -5.55 22.31
C ARG A 190 -12.21 -5.35 22.10
N LEU A 191 -11.43 -5.19 23.17
CA LEU A 191 -9.98 -5.02 23.05
C LEU A 191 -9.28 -6.26 22.47
N LYS A 192 -9.70 -7.47 22.84
CA LYS A 192 -9.15 -8.71 22.28
C LYS A 192 -9.48 -8.84 20.79
N THR A 193 -10.74 -8.63 20.40
CA THR A 193 -11.19 -8.75 19.01
C THR A 193 -10.54 -7.72 18.11
N VAL A 194 -10.46 -6.46 18.53
CA VAL A 194 -9.78 -5.40 17.76
C VAL A 194 -8.30 -5.72 17.58
N ARG A 195 -7.62 -6.27 18.60
CA ARG A 195 -6.22 -6.72 18.47
C ARG A 195 -6.08 -7.87 17.46
N ALA A 196 -6.96 -8.86 17.51
CA ALA A 196 -6.96 -9.96 16.56
C ALA A 196 -7.21 -9.48 15.11
N ALA A 197 -8.21 -8.61 14.91
CA ALA A 197 -8.47 -7.99 13.61
C ALA A 197 -7.28 -7.15 13.11
N THR A 198 -6.55 -6.48 14.02
CA THR A 198 -5.32 -5.74 13.67
C THR A 198 -4.20 -6.67 13.21
N ILE A 199 -4.04 -7.84 13.85
CA ILE A 199 -3.04 -8.84 13.45
C ILE A 199 -3.36 -9.37 12.06
N GLU A 200 -4.63 -9.68 11.79
CA GLU A 200 -5.06 -10.13 10.47
C GLU A 200 -4.89 -9.04 9.40
N ALA A 201 -5.28 -7.79 9.69
CA ALA A 201 -5.10 -6.67 8.76
C ALA A 201 -3.62 -6.50 8.36
N ARG A 202 -2.69 -6.68 9.31
CA ARG A 202 -1.24 -6.63 9.06
C ARG A 202 -0.72 -7.85 8.29
N LYS A 203 -1.29 -9.03 8.50
CA LYS A 203 -1.00 -10.21 7.68
C LYS A 203 -1.41 -9.96 6.23
N ASN A 204 -2.63 -9.48 6.02
CA ASN A 204 -3.17 -9.15 4.70
C ASN A 204 -2.34 -8.04 4.03
N LEU A 205 -1.90 -7.04 4.80
CA LEU A 205 -0.98 -6.00 4.32
C LEU A 205 0.33 -6.60 3.80
N LEU A 206 0.99 -7.47 4.57
CA LEU A 206 2.23 -8.11 4.15
C LEU A 206 2.02 -8.99 2.91
N GLU A 207 0.89 -9.67 2.80
CA GLU A 207 0.55 -10.48 1.63
C GLU A 207 0.42 -9.61 0.36
N ILE A 208 -0.27 -8.48 0.44
CA ILE A 208 -0.37 -7.53 -0.67
C ILE A 208 1.01 -7.01 -1.05
N LEU A 209 1.80 -6.57 -0.06
CA LEU A 209 3.17 -6.08 -0.29
C LEU A 209 4.03 -7.12 -0.99
N SER A 210 3.96 -8.37 -0.57
CA SER A 210 4.72 -9.49 -1.13
C SER A 210 4.47 -9.70 -2.63
N LYS A 211 3.24 -9.40 -3.09
CA LYS A 211 2.83 -9.53 -4.49
C LYS A 211 3.33 -8.38 -5.37
N ILE A 212 3.77 -7.26 -4.81
CA ILE A 212 4.15 -6.08 -5.59
C ILE A 212 5.37 -6.39 -6.49
N PRO A 213 5.27 -6.17 -7.81
CA PRO A 213 6.42 -6.24 -8.71
C PRO A 213 7.41 -5.12 -8.42
N VAL A 214 8.67 -5.49 -8.20
CA VAL A 214 9.77 -4.52 -8.07
C VAL A 214 10.36 -4.26 -9.45
N THR A 215 10.69 -5.32 -10.17
CA THR A 215 11.16 -5.30 -11.57
C THR A 215 10.38 -6.32 -12.41
N GLU A 216 10.71 -6.45 -13.68
CA GLU A 216 10.12 -7.44 -14.60
C GLU A 216 10.25 -8.91 -14.16
N ASN A 217 11.20 -9.23 -13.27
CA ASN A 217 11.51 -10.59 -12.85
C ASN A 217 11.52 -10.77 -11.32
N VAL A 218 11.45 -9.69 -10.54
CA VAL A 218 11.60 -9.69 -9.08
C VAL A 218 10.39 -9.03 -8.44
N ARG A 219 9.78 -9.72 -7.46
CA ARG A 219 8.76 -9.15 -6.57
C ARG A 219 9.34 -8.85 -5.20
N VAL A 220 8.60 -8.10 -4.39
CA VAL A 220 8.98 -7.78 -3.00
C VAL A 220 9.29 -9.06 -2.21
N GLN A 221 8.46 -10.11 -2.33
CA GLN A 221 8.71 -11.38 -1.65
C GLN A 221 10.08 -11.99 -1.95
N ASN A 222 10.57 -11.83 -3.19
CA ASN A 222 11.88 -12.37 -3.58
C ASN A 222 13.00 -11.63 -2.85
N ILE A 223 12.87 -10.32 -2.71
CA ILE A 223 13.82 -9.49 -1.95
C ILE A 223 13.76 -9.84 -0.46
N LEU A 224 12.56 -9.96 0.12
CA LEU A 224 12.38 -10.29 1.54
C LEU A 224 12.96 -11.67 1.90
N HIS A 225 12.95 -12.62 0.96
CA HIS A 225 13.58 -13.93 1.17
C HIS A 225 15.10 -13.90 1.03
N ALA A 226 15.63 -13.01 0.19
CA ALA A 226 17.06 -12.91 -0.09
C ALA A 226 17.82 -12.03 0.91
N ASP A 227 17.14 -11.07 1.55
CA ASP A 227 17.74 -10.02 2.37
C ASP A 227 17.07 -9.93 3.74
N GLU A 228 17.74 -10.47 4.77
CA GLU A 228 17.23 -10.51 6.14
C GLU A 228 17.11 -9.11 6.77
N ASP A 229 18.00 -8.18 6.43
CA ASP A 229 17.96 -6.81 6.94
C ASP A 229 16.71 -6.08 6.43
N VAL A 230 16.41 -6.23 5.13
CA VAL A 230 15.16 -5.71 4.54
C VAL A 230 13.95 -6.39 5.16
N MET A 231 13.97 -7.70 5.37
CA MET A 231 12.88 -8.41 6.02
C MET A 231 12.62 -7.92 7.46
N GLN A 232 13.68 -7.71 8.24
CA GLN A 232 13.58 -7.20 9.60
C GLN A 232 13.03 -5.77 9.61
N PHE A 233 13.48 -4.92 8.69
CA PHE A 233 12.95 -3.57 8.52
C PHE A 233 11.45 -3.59 8.20
N VAL A 234 11.04 -4.38 7.19
CA VAL A 234 9.62 -4.49 6.79
C VAL A 234 8.77 -5.05 7.93
N ARG A 235 9.25 -6.04 8.69
CA ARG A 235 8.55 -6.53 9.90
C ARG A 235 8.34 -5.42 10.92
N GLY A 236 9.36 -4.58 11.15
CA GLY A 236 9.25 -3.42 12.03
C GLY A 236 8.20 -2.43 11.54
N ASP A 237 8.16 -2.15 10.24
CA ASP A 237 7.17 -1.25 9.65
C ASP A 237 5.75 -1.83 9.72
N MET A 238 5.59 -3.14 9.50
CA MET A 238 4.30 -3.84 9.66
C MET A 238 3.79 -3.79 11.10
N GLN A 239 4.67 -3.95 12.09
CA GLN A 239 4.31 -3.84 13.50
C GLN A 239 3.89 -2.41 13.90
N ASN A 240 4.41 -1.41 13.19
CA ASN A 240 4.12 0.00 13.42
C ASN A 240 3.16 0.59 12.36
N SER A 241 2.50 -0.27 11.56
CA SER A 241 1.55 0.14 10.54
C SER A 241 0.46 1.03 11.16
N ARG A 242 0.09 2.09 10.44
CA ARG A 242 -0.90 3.04 10.95
C ARG A 242 -2.29 2.41 10.91
N ILE A 243 -3.02 2.46 12.02
CA ILE A 243 -4.44 2.11 12.04
C ILE A 243 -5.22 3.32 11.55
N THR A 244 -5.89 3.19 10.40
CA THR A 244 -6.70 4.26 9.81
C THR A 244 -8.15 4.20 10.30
N SER A 245 -8.66 3.00 10.52
CA SER A 245 -10.00 2.78 11.08
C SER A 245 -10.04 1.52 11.94
N ALA A 246 -10.84 1.55 12.99
CA ALA A 246 -11.14 0.40 13.83
C ALA A 246 -12.60 0.50 14.31
N THR A 247 -13.45 -0.41 13.83
CA THR A 247 -14.85 -0.50 14.22
C THR A 247 -15.10 -1.78 15.00
N PHE A 248 -16.09 -1.75 15.88
CA PHE A 248 -16.58 -2.93 16.59
C PHE A 248 -18.10 -2.87 16.61
N THR A 249 -18.73 -3.85 15.99
CA THR A 249 -20.18 -3.94 15.86
C THR A 249 -20.78 -4.63 17.10
N THR A 250 -22.06 -4.37 17.37
CA THR A 250 -22.81 -5.03 18.46
C THR A 250 -22.79 -6.55 18.36
N ASP A 251 -22.63 -7.08 17.14
CA ASP A 251 -22.62 -8.51 16.84
C ASP A 251 -21.26 -9.17 17.15
N GLY A 252 -20.31 -8.41 17.70
CA GLY A 252 -19.01 -8.92 18.15
C GLY A 252 -17.93 -8.94 17.07
N VAL A 253 -18.20 -8.39 15.90
CA VAL A 253 -17.23 -8.26 14.80
C VAL A 253 -16.41 -6.99 14.97
N ALA A 254 -15.08 -7.13 14.97
CA ALA A 254 -14.15 -6.02 14.84
C ALA A 254 -13.62 -5.97 13.41
N THR A 255 -13.67 -4.79 12.79
CA THR A 255 -13.02 -4.53 11.50
C THR A 255 -11.92 -3.49 11.71
N VAL A 256 -10.71 -3.79 11.26
CA VAL A 256 -9.57 -2.88 11.35
C VAL A 256 -8.95 -2.68 9.98
N THR A 257 -8.65 -1.43 9.64
CA THR A 257 -7.94 -1.05 8.43
C THR A 257 -6.59 -0.45 8.80
N VAL A 258 -5.51 -1.00 8.25
CA VAL A 258 -4.15 -0.52 8.44
C VAL A 258 -3.56 -0.01 7.13
N SER A 259 -2.59 0.90 7.20
CA SER A 259 -1.86 1.37 6.02
C SER A 259 -0.38 1.61 6.28
N ILE A 260 0.40 1.55 5.19
CA ILE A 260 1.79 2.02 5.11
C ILE A 260 2.02 2.81 3.82
N THR A 261 3.14 3.52 3.75
CA THR A 261 3.61 4.20 2.53
C THR A 261 4.80 3.48 1.93
N LEU A 262 4.73 3.17 0.64
CA LEU A 262 5.81 2.54 -0.13
C LEU A 262 6.96 3.49 -0.44
N ARG A 263 6.81 4.79 -0.20
CA ARG A 263 7.75 5.84 -0.62
C ARG A 263 8.80 6.15 0.45
N GLY A 264 9.80 6.94 0.07
CA GLY A 264 10.85 7.39 0.98
C GLY A 264 11.64 6.22 1.54
N MET A 265 11.76 6.14 2.87
CA MET A 265 12.64 5.19 3.53
C MET A 265 12.25 3.72 3.29
N PHE A 266 10.95 3.42 3.14
CA PHE A 266 10.50 2.07 2.79
C PHE A 266 11.05 1.64 1.43
N LEU A 267 10.86 2.50 0.42
CA LEU A 267 11.35 2.25 -0.93
C LEU A 267 12.87 2.17 -0.97
N GLU A 268 13.54 3.07 -0.25
CA GLU A 268 14.99 3.14 -0.20
C GLU A 268 15.61 1.84 0.33
N LYS A 269 15.04 1.31 1.42
CA LYS A 269 15.47 0.04 1.99
C LYS A 269 15.14 -1.14 1.09
N LEU A 270 13.92 -1.18 0.54
CA LEU A 270 13.50 -2.25 -0.36
C LEU A 270 14.38 -2.32 -1.62
N LEU A 271 14.65 -1.17 -2.25
CA LEU A 271 15.42 -1.11 -3.48
C LEU A 271 16.91 -1.32 -3.24
N GLY A 272 17.46 -0.85 -2.11
CA GLY A 272 18.81 -1.14 -1.63
C GLY A 272 19.85 -1.22 -2.76
N ASN A 273 20.53 -2.38 -2.82
CA ASN A 273 21.41 -2.79 -3.93
C ASN A 273 20.68 -3.66 -4.98
N HIS A 274 19.40 -3.96 -4.78
CA HIS A 274 18.58 -4.83 -5.64
C HIS A 274 18.16 -4.13 -6.93
N VAL A 275 18.13 -2.80 -6.94
CA VAL A 275 17.91 -1.98 -8.13
C VAL A 275 19.01 -0.94 -8.28
N LEU A 276 19.73 -1.01 -9.39
CA LEU A 276 20.77 -0.06 -9.74
C LEU A 276 20.16 1.21 -10.33
N PHE A 277 20.10 2.24 -9.51
CA PHE A 277 19.91 3.61 -9.98
C PHE A 277 21.26 4.20 -10.38
N HIS A 278 21.27 4.95 -11.47
CA HIS A 278 22.49 5.55 -11.96
C HIS A 278 22.75 6.92 -11.31
N ARG A 279 24.01 7.35 -11.26
CA ARG A 279 24.35 8.75 -10.92
C ARG A 279 24.26 9.55 -12.22
N VAL A 280 23.45 10.60 -12.26
CA VAL A 280 23.13 11.44 -13.45
C VAL A 280 24.27 11.63 -14.48
N SER A 281 25.54 11.65 -14.05
CA SER A 281 26.73 11.78 -14.89
C SER A 281 26.97 10.69 -15.96
N ASP A 282 26.50 9.45 -15.78
CA ASP A 282 26.76 8.36 -16.75
C ASP A 282 25.47 7.77 -17.35
N ASN A 283 24.43 8.61 -17.45
CA ASN A 283 23.18 8.27 -18.14
C ASN A 283 23.49 7.81 -19.59
N PRO A 284 23.14 6.56 -19.99
CA PRO A 284 23.37 6.05 -21.34
C PRO A 284 22.67 6.89 -22.44
N TYR A 285 21.71 7.73 -22.07
CA TYR A 285 20.99 8.66 -22.96
C TYR A 285 21.29 10.13 -22.69
N SER A 286 22.37 10.42 -21.96
CA SER A 286 22.91 11.79 -21.95
C SER A 286 23.24 12.21 -23.38
N ALA A 287 23.11 13.50 -23.70
CA ALA A 287 23.38 14.03 -25.02
C ALA A 287 24.81 13.68 -25.50
N ALA A 288 25.75 13.46 -24.57
CA ALA A 288 27.10 12.97 -24.86
C ALA A 288 27.13 11.57 -25.51
N ASN A 289 26.25 10.65 -25.12
CA ASN A 289 26.18 9.30 -25.68
C ASN A 289 25.37 9.27 -26.98
N ALA A 290 24.34 10.11 -27.12
CA ALA A 290 23.64 10.28 -28.39
C ALA A 290 24.53 10.91 -29.48
N VAL A 291 25.43 11.83 -29.10
CA VAL A 291 26.47 12.36 -30.01
C VAL A 291 27.50 11.29 -30.35
N ALA A 292 27.88 10.42 -29.40
CA ALA A 292 28.78 9.30 -29.68
C ALA A 292 28.16 8.28 -30.66
N GLU A 293 26.88 7.90 -30.47
CA GLU A 293 26.13 7.05 -31.42
C GLU A 293 25.97 7.73 -32.79
N SER A 294 25.72 9.04 -32.82
CA SER A 294 25.61 9.82 -34.07
C SER A 294 26.95 9.93 -34.79
N ILE A 295 28.07 10.05 -34.06
CA ILE A 295 29.43 10.04 -34.61
C ILE A 295 29.78 8.65 -35.11
N GLU A 296 29.47 7.58 -34.38
CA GLU A 296 29.72 6.20 -34.79
C GLU A 296 28.92 5.83 -36.05
N LYS A 297 27.62 6.20 -36.08
CA LYS A 297 26.75 6.02 -37.24
C LYS A 297 27.20 6.88 -38.44
N ALA A 298 27.63 8.12 -38.21
CA ALA A 298 28.18 8.99 -39.27
C ALA A 298 29.56 8.55 -39.78
N VAL A 299 30.34 7.84 -38.96
CA VAL A 299 31.62 7.21 -39.39
C VAL A 299 31.37 5.97 -40.26
N LEU A 300 30.25 5.26 -40.05
CA LEU A 300 29.83 4.09 -40.83
C LEU A 300 29.02 4.44 -42.09
N SER A 301 28.31 5.57 -42.14
CA SER A 301 27.48 5.97 -43.28
C SER A 301 27.99 7.24 -43.98
N LYS A 302 29.14 7.16 -44.65
CA LYS A 302 29.49 8.19 -45.64
C LYS A 302 28.87 7.85 -46.99
N SER A 303 27.75 8.52 -47.31
CA SER A 303 27.35 8.99 -48.65
C SER A 303 26.18 9.96 -48.48
N GLN A 304 26.30 11.13 -49.11
CA GLN A 304 25.48 12.33 -48.98
C GLN A 304 24.07 12.18 -49.58
N ASP A 305 23.04 12.81 -48.99
CA ASP A 305 22.44 14.04 -49.55
C ASP A 305 21.25 14.58 -48.71
N GLU A 306 21.13 15.91 -48.76
CA GLU A 306 20.00 16.81 -48.49
C GLU A 306 19.02 16.53 -47.33
N ALA A 307 19.11 17.37 -46.31
CA ALA A 307 18.07 17.52 -45.28
C ALA A 307 16.82 18.17 -45.89
N PRO A 308 15.61 17.61 -45.69
CA PRO A 308 14.41 18.39 -45.90
C PRO A 308 14.26 19.38 -44.73
N GLU A 309 14.12 20.66 -45.05
CA GLU A 309 13.60 21.64 -44.10
C GLU A 309 12.15 21.25 -43.76
N VAL A 310 11.97 20.61 -42.61
CA VAL A 310 10.65 20.44 -42.02
C VAL A 310 10.29 21.72 -41.28
N ASP A 311 9.49 22.54 -41.94
CA ASP A 311 8.73 23.62 -41.33
C ASP A 311 7.69 23.01 -40.38
N ALA A 312 8.09 22.84 -39.12
CA ALA A 312 7.18 22.59 -38.01
C ALA A 312 7.80 23.26 -36.78
N ALA A 313 7.23 24.40 -36.39
CA ALA A 313 7.49 25.00 -35.10
C ALA A 313 7.17 23.97 -33.99
N LEU A 314 8.19 23.22 -33.56
CA LEU A 314 8.09 22.31 -32.43
C LEU A 314 7.65 23.15 -31.22
N PRO A 315 6.61 22.72 -30.47
CA PRO A 315 6.16 23.46 -29.31
C PRO A 315 7.33 23.70 -28.34
N THR A 316 7.40 24.91 -27.82
CA THR A 316 8.60 25.55 -27.27
C THR A 316 9.18 24.92 -26.00
N ALA A 317 8.55 23.89 -25.43
CA ALA A 317 9.20 22.90 -24.57
C ALA A 317 8.22 21.75 -24.25
N TYR A 318 8.69 20.51 -24.34
CA TYR A 318 7.97 19.37 -23.79
C TYR A 318 8.21 19.26 -22.28
N THR A 319 7.15 19.05 -21.51
CA THR A 319 7.20 19.08 -20.04
C THR A 319 7.21 17.68 -19.41
N GLY A 320 6.96 16.63 -20.18
CA GLY A 320 6.96 15.25 -19.69
C GLY A 320 6.62 14.26 -20.79
N LEU A 321 6.38 13.01 -20.40
CA LEU A 321 5.98 11.91 -21.27
C LEU A 321 4.66 11.31 -20.77
N LEU A 322 3.70 11.16 -21.67
CA LEU A 322 2.45 10.45 -21.44
C LEU A 322 2.39 9.27 -22.41
N ILE A 323 2.27 8.06 -21.88
CA ILE A 323 2.23 6.83 -22.68
C ILE A 323 0.84 6.22 -22.59
N ASP A 324 0.19 6.09 -23.75
CA ASP A 324 -1.03 5.30 -23.89
C ASP A 324 -0.67 3.81 -23.96
N ALA A 325 -0.92 3.08 -22.88
CA ALA A 325 -0.69 1.64 -22.76
C ALA A 325 -1.99 0.87 -22.47
N ARG A 326 -3.13 1.51 -22.75
CA ARG A 326 -4.45 0.90 -22.59
C ARG A 326 -4.59 -0.32 -23.48
N GLU A 327 -5.43 -1.26 -23.06
CA GLU A 327 -5.71 -2.51 -23.79
C GLU A 327 -4.52 -3.47 -23.94
N LEU A 328 -3.32 -3.13 -23.46
CA LEU A 328 -2.13 -4.00 -23.52
C LEU A 328 -1.91 -4.84 -22.26
N GLY A 329 -2.75 -4.67 -21.23
CA GLY A 329 -2.68 -5.44 -19.99
C GLY A 329 -1.45 -5.10 -19.14
N ILE A 330 -1.00 -3.84 -19.16
CA ILE A 330 0.13 -3.41 -18.33
C ILE A 330 -0.21 -3.50 -16.83
N SER A 331 0.73 -4.03 -16.06
CA SER A 331 0.62 -4.14 -14.61
C SER A 331 1.56 -3.14 -13.93
N PRO A 332 1.05 -2.29 -13.01
CA PRO A 332 1.89 -1.40 -12.23
C PRO A 332 3.00 -2.12 -11.45
N ALA A 333 4.17 -1.50 -11.47
CA ALA A 333 5.37 -1.97 -10.78
C ALA A 333 6.13 -0.78 -10.18
N ILE A 334 6.98 -1.07 -9.18
CA ILE A 334 7.83 -0.06 -8.53
C ILE A 334 8.83 0.54 -9.50
N THR A 335 9.50 -0.33 -10.28
CA THR A 335 10.36 0.10 -11.38
C THR A 335 9.67 -0.16 -12.71
N PHE A 336 10.04 0.64 -13.69
CA PHE A 336 9.37 0.70 -14.97
C PHE A 336 10.42 0.95 -16.05
N THR A 337 10.27 0.30 -17.21
CA THR A 337 11.15 0.51 -18.34
C THR A 337 10.38 0.79 -19.62
N VAL A 338 10.93 1.65 -20.47
CA VAL A 338 10.47 1.87 -21.84
C VAL A 338 11.60 1.48 -22.78
N ALA A 339 11.31 0.69 -23.79
CA ALA A 339 12.23 0.28 -24.83
C ALA A 339 11.66 0.56 -26.23
N ASP A 340 12.52 0.57 -27.23
CA ASP A 340 12.10 0.47 -28.65
C ASP A 340 11.90 -0.99 -29.08
N GLU A 341 11.54 -1.22 -30.35
CA GLU A 341 11.22 -2.57 -30.86
C GLU A 341 12.48 -3.45 -30.97
N GLU A 342 13.64 -2.81 -31.07
CA GLU A 342 14.97 -3.44 -31.12
C GLU A 342 15.48 -3.80 -29.70
N GLY A 343 14.83 -3.30 -28.65
CA GLY A 343 15.15 -3.58 -27.25
C GLY A 343 16.08 -2.57 -26.58
N HIS A 344 16.38 -1.43 -27.22
CA HIS A 344 17.15 -0.36 -26.59
C HIS A 344 16.30 0.35 -25.52
N ILE A 345 16.80 0.35 -24.29
CA ILE A 345 16.06 0.83 -23.12
C ILE A 345 16.09 2.35 -23.00
N LEU A 346 15.07 3.07 -23.45
CA LEU A 346 14.98 4.55 -23.43
C LEU A 346 14.75 5.15 -22.03
N TYR A 347 14.07 4.40 -21.16
CA TYR A 347 13.73 4.83 -19.81
C TYR A 347 13.84 3.66 -18.84
N SER A 348 14.46 3.87 -17.68
CA SER A 348 14.68 2.83 -16.66
C SER A 348 15.14 3.47 -15.34
N PRO A 349 15.33 2.70 -14.24
CA PRO A 349 15.90 3.22 -13.00
C PRO A 349 17.29 3.87 -13.19
N ARG A 350 17.99 3.53 -14.28
CA ARG A 350 19.28 4.13 -14.64
C ARG A 350 19.18 5.52 -15.28
N VAL A 351 17.99 5.93 -15.70
CA VAL A 351 17.77 7.26 -16.29
C VAL A 351 17.23 8.24 -15.24
N VAL A 352 16.39 7.77 -14.32
CA VAL A 352 15.72 8.61 -13.32
C VAL A 352 16.67 8.97 -12.18
N ASN A 353 16.63 10.23 -11.73
CA ASN A 353 17.26 10.65 -10.50
C ASN A 353 16.71 9.85 -9.31
N ARG A 354 17.60 9.21 -8.55
CA ARG A 354 17.23 8.35 -7.42
C ARG A 354 16.35 9.05 -6.38
N ASP A 355 16.67 10.27 -5.99
CA ASP A 355 15.92 10.99 -4.95
C ASP A 355 14.50 11.31 -5.43
N VAL A 356 14.36 11.65 -6.71
CA VAL A 356 13.07 11.83 -7.35
C VAL A 356 12.29 10.52 -7.38
N ALA A 357 12.92 9.41 -7.77
CA ALA A 357 12.28 8.09 -7.78
C ALA A 357 11.84 7.63 -6.37
N LEU A 358 12.65 7.88 -5.34
CA LEU A 358 12.32 7.49 -3.96
C LEU A 358 11.18 8.32 -3.37
N LYS A 359 11.14 9.62 -3.67
CA LYS A 359 10.11 10.55 -3.15
C LYS A 359 8.82 10.47 -3.95
N ASN A 360 8.95 10.51 -5.27
CA ASN A 360 7.84 10.68 -6.20
C ASN A 360 7.46 9.39 -6.94
N GLY A 361 8.26 8.34 -6.89
CA GLY A 361 8.11 7.19 -7.81
C GLY A 361 8.60 7.54 -9.21
N MET A 362 9.01 6.52 -9.96
CA MET A 362 9.55 6.70 -11.32
C MET A 362 8.47 7.06 -12.35
N VAL A 363 7.25 6.59 -12.12
CA VAL A 363 6.14 6.73 -13.06
C VAL A 363 4.86 6.93 -12.25
N GLU A 364 3.90 7.61 -12.86
CA GLU A 364 2.54 7.68 -12.37
C GLU A 364 1.63 6.87 -13.27
N TYR A 365 0.85 5.98 -12.66
CA TYR A 365 -0.16 5.22 -13.37
C TYR A 365 -1.50 5.95 -13.26
N ALA A 366 -2.16 6.11 -14.40
CA ALA A 366 -3.50 6.70 -14.52
C ALA A 366 -4.49 5.62 -14.97
N GLY A 367 -5.68 5.63 -14.37
CA GLY A 367 -6.77 4.71 -14.73
C GLY A 367 -7.59 5.18 -15.92
N THR A 368 -7.50 6.45 -16.26
CA THR A 368 -8.23 7.07 -17.38
C THR A 368 -7.33 8.05 -18.13
N TRP A 369 -7.74 8.40 -19.34
CA TRP A 369 -7.03 9.38 -20.16
C TRP A 369 -7.12 10.79 -19.56
N GLU A 370 -8.28 11.12 -18.99
CA GLU A 370 -8.57 12.40 -18.35
C GLU A 370 -7.70 12.63 -17.12
N GLU A 371 -7.54 11.61 -16.27
CA GLU A 371 -6.60 11.64 -15.14
C GLU A 371 -5.16 11.87 -15.60
N ALA A 372 -4.76 11.23 -16.70
CA ALA A 372 -3.40 11.33 -17.22
C ALA A 372 -3.09 12.75 -17.73
N ILE A 373 -4.01 13.36 -18.48
CA ILE A 373 -3.87 14.75 -18.95
C ILE A 373 -3.90 15.74 -17.78
N ALA A 374 -4.74 15.49 -16.77
CA ALA A 374 -4.84 16.34 -15.59
C ALA A 374 -3.64 16.18 -14.63
N SER A 375 -2.73 15.25 -14.88
CA SER A 375 -1.62 14.95 -13.99
C SER A 375 -0.67 16.14 -13.85
N LYS A 376 -0.41 16.50 -12.59
CA LYS A 376 0.61 17.51 -12.25
C LYS A 376 2.03 17.05 -12.57
N ARG A 377 2.26 15.74 -12.73
CA ARG A 377 3.59 15.17 -13.01
C ARG A 377 4.12 15.59 -14.37
N THR A 378 3.27 15.55 -15.39
CA THR A 378 3.63 15.90 -16.77
C THR A 378 3.44 17.38 -17.09
N SER A 379 2.86 18.17 -16.17
CA SER A 379 2.53 19.58 -16.37
C SER A 379 1.64 19.79 -17.61
N SER A 380 1.86 20.86 -18.40
CA SER A 380 0.92 21.33 -19.42
C SER A 380 1.11 20.78 -20.84
N ASN A 381 2.30 20.26 -21.18
CA ASN A 381 2.60 19.83 -22.56
C ASN A 381 3.44 18.54 -22.60
N PRO A 382 2.86 17.38 -22.25
CA PRO A 382 3.54 16.10 -22.40
C PRO A 382 3.74 15.71 -23.87
N LEU A 383 4.85 15.02 -24.15
CA LEU A 383 4.97 14.21 -25.35
C LEU A 383 4.05 12.99 -25.20
N VAL A 384 3.10 12.83 -26.11
CA VAL A 384 2.15 11.71 -26.10
C VAL A 384 2.66 10.63 -27.03
N LEU A 385 2.87 9.43 -26.49
CA LEU A 385 3.30 8.24 -27.23
C LEU A 385 2.27 7.11 -27.04
N LYS A 386 2.18 6.21 -28.01
CA LYS A 386 1.37 4.99 -27.93
C LYS A 386 2.30 3.78 -27.81
N ALA A 387 2.05 2.97 -26.80
CA ALA A 387 2.74 1.69 -26.62
C ALA A 387 2.34 0.70 -27.73
N VAL A 388 3.32 -0.07 -28.20
CA VAL A 388 3.15 -1.14 -29.19
C VAL A 388 2.90 -2.47 -28.48
N SER A 389 3.65 -2.74 -27.41
CA SER A 389 3.49 -3.96 -26.62
C SER A 389 3.95 -3.77 -25.18
N VAL A 390 3.61 -4.75 -24.34
CA VAL A 390 4.07 -4.87 -22.96
C VAL A 390 4.92 -6.13 -22.82
N GLN A 391 6.06 -6.01 -22.16
CA GLN A 391 7.04 -7.08 -21.97
C GLN A 391 7.35 -7.35 -20.50
N GLY A 392 8.14 -8.40 -20.26
CA GLY A 392 8.55 -8.86 -18.94
C GLY A 392 7.53 -9.78 -18.30
N LYS A 393 7.99 -10.69 -17.43
CA LYS A 393 7.13 -11.69 -16.77
C LYS A 393 6.03 -11.04 -15.94
N MET A 394 6.28 -9.84 -15.40
CA MET A 394 5.34 -9.06 -14.61
C MET A 394 4.47 -8.11 -15.46
N HIS A 395 4.61 -8.09 -16.79
CA HIS A 395 3.89 -7.18 -17.69
C HIS A 395 4.04 -5.70 -17.30
N SER A 396 5.25 -5.29 -16.89
CA SER A 396 5.53 -3.95 -16.35
C SER A 396 6.33 -3.05 -17.29
N ASN A 397 6.81 -3.59 -18.41
CA ASN A 397 7.71 -2.88 -19.31
C ASN A 397 6.98 -2.54 -20.61
N ILE A 398 7.19 -1.34 -21.15
CA ILE A 398 6.57 -0.90 -22.39
C ILE A 398 7.57 -0.93 -23.54
N VAL A 399 7.08 -1.33 -24.71
CA VAL A 399 7.75 -1.11 -26.00
C VAL A 399 6.98 -0.04 -26.77
N ILE A 400 7.71 0.91 -27.35
CA ILE A 400 7.20 1.89 -28.32
C ILE A 400 7.85 1.64 -29.68
N SER A 401 7.26 2.18 -30.76
CA SER A 401 7.84 2.02 -32.10
C SER A 401 9.16 2.76 -32.25
N ASP A 402 10.00 2.32 -33.19
CA ASP A 402 11.31 2.92 -33.42
C ASP A 402 11.21 4.41 -33.79
N GLU A 403 10.17 4.81 -34.55
CA GLU A 403 9.89 6.21 -34.86
C GLU A 403 9.62 7.05 -33.60
N GLN A 404 8.81 6.52 -32.68
CA GLN A 404 8.50 7.18 -31.41
C GLN A 404 9.72 7.22 -30.49
N ALA A 405 10.57 6.19 -30.54
CA ALA A 405 11.81 6.14 -29.80
C ALA A 405 12.79 7.23 -30.23
N LEU A 406 12.95 7.44 -31.54
CA LEU A 406 13.76 8.53 -32.08
C LEU A 406 13.25 9.90 -31.63
N LEU A 407 11.93 10.11 -31.72
CA LEU A 407 11.28 11.34 -31.27
C LEU A 407 11.53 11.59 -29.78
N LEU A 408 11.35 10.57 -28.93
CA LEU A 408 11.59 10.65 -27.49
C LEU A 408 13.05 10.98 -27.18
N LYS A 409 14.02 10.34 -27.86
CA LYS A 409 15.45 10.63 -27.70
C LYS A 409 15.75 12.09 -28.03
N GLN A 410 15.28 12.59 -29.18
CA GLN A 410 15.51 13.97 -29.62
C GLN A 410 14.95 14.99 -28.62
N ILE A 411 13.69 14.81 -28.21
CA ILE A 411 13.01 15.72 -27.30
C ILE A 411 13.63 15.68 -25.90
N ASN A 412 13.87 14.49 -25.34
CA ASN A 412 14.44 14.38 -24.00
C ASN A 412 15.88 14.91 -23.94
N ASN A 413 16.64 14.89 -25.03
CA ASN A 413 17.95 15.54 -25.07
C ASN A 413 17.89 17.04 -24.86
N ALA A 414 16.82 17.71 -25.32
CA ALA A 414 16.61 19.13 -25.11
C ALA A 414 16.03 19.47 -23.72
N HIS A 415 15.15 18.61 -23.17
CA HIS A 415 14.33 18.97 -21.99
C HIS A 415 14.60 18.17 -20.71
N LYS A 416 15.28 17.02 -20.79
CA LYS A 416 15.70 16.17 -19.66
C LYS A 416 14.59 15.77 -18.68
N PHE A 417 13.34 15.72 -19.13
CA PHE A 417 12.20 15.41 -18.26
C PHE A 417 12.16 13.96 -17.75
N LEU A 418 12.85 13.03 -18.44
CA LEU A 418 12.95 11.64 -18.00
C LEU A 418 13.77 11.52 -16.71
N GLU A 419 14.83 12.31 -16.55
CA GLU A 419 15.68 12.28 -15.33
C GLU A 419 14.89 12.73 -14.09
N GLU A 420 13.86 13.56 -14.29
CA GLU A 420 12.94 14.02 -13.25
C GLU A 420 11.70 13.13 -13.08
N GLY A 421 11.65 11.97 -13.74
CA GLY A 421 10.55 11.03 -13.60
C GLY A 421 9.19 11.59 -14.01
N ARG A 422 9.16 12.56 -14.93
CA ARG A 422 7.93 13.17 -15.46
C ARG A 422 7.29 12.28 -16.52
N VAL A 423 6.89 11.09 -16.09
CA VAL A 423 6.31 10.04 -16.93
C VAL A 423 4.96 9.60 -16.34
N VAL A 424 3.92 9.61 -17.17
CA VAL A 424 2.58 9.11 -16.85
C VAL A 424 2.23 7.99 -17.83
N VAL A 425 1.64 6.91 -17.33
CA VAL A 425 1.24 5.74 -18.11
C VAL A 425 -0.24 5.46 -17.87
N VAL A 426 -1.01 5.36 -18.95
CA VAL A 426 -2.43 5.01 -18.89
C VAL A 426 -2.59 3.50 -19.01
N CYS A 427 -3.21 2.86 -18.02
CA CYS A 427 -3.13 1.39 -17.86
C CYS A 427 -4.42 0.62 -18.18
N LYS A 428 -5.57 1.29 -18.30
CA LYS A 428 -6.89 0.64 -18.31
C LYS A 428 -7.53 0.62 -19.70
#